data_AF-A0A6M2E145-F1
#
_entry.id   AF-A0A6M2E145-F1
#
_cell.length_a   1.000
_cell.length_b   1.000
_cell.length_c   1.000
_cell.angle_alpha   90.00
_cell.angle_beta   90.00
_cell.angle_gamma   90.00
#
_symmetry.space_group_name_H-M   'P 1'
#
loop_
_entity.id
_entity.type
_entity.pdbx_description
1 polymer ?
#
loop_
_entity_poly.entity_id
_entity_poly.type
_entity_poly.pdbx_seq_one_letter_code
_entity_poly.pdbx_strand_id
1 'polypeptide(L)'
;KGRRLYESNHVHSVKETDGTGISAKCMSQHGKHIYDVHLELAAGERRILKGKCSCRYGIIGDCKNCAAVALYVNRHEDASCTSGPQAWGKPSNPGIKEKLSIGE
;
A
#
# COMPACT_ATOMS: atom_id res chain seq x y z
N LYS A 1 15.83 7.78 2.14
CA LYS A 1 15.31 8.04 0.76
C LYS A 1 13.90 7.44 0.68
N GLY A 2 12.94 7.98 -0.10
CA GLY A 2 11.61 7.36 -0.32
C GLY A 2 10.45 7.75 0.63
N ARG A 3 10.71 8.36 1.80
CA ARG A 3 9.65 8.73 2.78
C ARG A 3 8.55 9.61 2.19
N ARG A 4 8.91 10.66 1.45
CA ARG A 4 7.93 11.55 0.79
C ARG A 4 7.00 10.81 -0.18
N LEU A 5 7.49 9.80 -0.88
CA LEU A 5 6.64 9.01 -1.80
C LEU A 5 5.64 8.14 -1.04
N TYR A 6 6.05 7.61 0.12
CA TYR A 6 5.16 6.87 0.99
C TYR A 6 4.09 7.80 1.60
N GLU A 7 4.48 8.93 2.18
CA GLU A 7 3.56 9.91 2.79
C GLU A 7 2.58 10.51 1.79
N SER A 8 2.98 10.69 0.53
CA SER A 8 2.10 11.14 -0.54
C SER A 8 1.23 10.04 -1.14
N ASN A 9 1.24 8.81 -0.59
CA ASN A 9 0.49 7.66 -1.12
C ASN A 9 0.80 7.34 -2.58
N HIS A 10 2.07 7.38 -3.00
CA HIS A 10 2.46 7.02 -4.38
C HIS A 10 2.72 5.51 -4.56
N VAL A 11 2.54 4.69 -3.52
CA VAL A 11 2.70 3.23 -3.57
C VAL A 11 1.31 2.60 -3.71
N HIS A 12 1.13 1.76 -4.72
CA HIS A 12 -0.15 1.14 -5.05
C HIS A 12 0.01 -0.31 -5.49
N SER A 13 -1.12 -1.03 -5.50
CA SER A 13 -1.21 -2.41 -6.01
C SER A 13 -0.19 -3.35 -5.39
N VAL A 14 0.03 -3.22 -4.08
CA VAL A 14 0.94 -4.09 -3.33
C VAL A 14 0.32 -5.47 -3.22
N LYS A 15 1.06 -6.49 -3.66
CA LYS A 15 0.66 -7.89 -3.60
C LYS A 15 1.82 -8.71 -3.06
N GLU A 16 1.58 -9.42 -1.98
CA GLU A 16 2.49 -10.45 -1.49
C GLU A 16 2.23 -11.75 -2.28
N THR A 17 3.29 -12.39 -2.75
CA THR A 17 3.27 -13.65 -3.52
C THR A 17 4.12 -14.66 -2.75
N ASP A 18 3.57 -15.86 -2.53
CA ASP A 18 4.28 -16.99 -1.91
C ASP A 18 4.93 -16.69 -0.54
N GLY A 19 4.40 -15.70 0.19
CA GLY A 19 4.88 -15.27 1.52
C GLY A 19 6.28 -14.66 1.57
N THR A 20 6.99 -14.58 0.44
CA THR A 20 8.37 -14.11 0.35
C THR A 20 8.58 -13.07 -0.74
N GLY A 21 7.75 -13.06 -1.79
CA GLY A 21 7.79 -12.05 -2.84
C GLY A 21 6.81 -10.92 -2.57
N ILE A 22 7.22 -9.69 -2.84
CA ILE A 22 6.31 -8.54 -2.86
C ILE A 22 6.42 -7.87 -4.22
N SER A 23 5.30 -7.73 -4.90
CA SER A 23 5.17 -6.91 -6.09
C SER A 23 4.36 -5.66 -5.78
N ALA A 24 4.83 -4.51 -6.24
CA ALA A 24 4.17 -3.24 -6.01
C ALA A 24 4.39 -2.31 -7.21
N LYS A 25 3.50 -1.34 -7.36
CA LYS A 25 3.68 -0.23 -8.28
C LYS A 25 3.96 1.03 -7.48
N CYS A 26 4.94 1.82 -7.93
CA CYS A 26 5.30 3.08 -7.28
C CYS A 26 5.35 4.20 -8.31
N MET A 27 4.56 5.23 -8.08
CA MET A 27 4.49 6.40 -8.94
C MET A 27 5.66 7.35 -8.67
N SER A 28 6.20 7.93 -9.73
CA SER A 28 7.22 8.98 -9.63
C SER A 28 6.71 10.17 -8.82
N GLN A 29 7.61 10.92 -8.20
CA GLN A 29 7.23 12.11 -7.42
C GLN A 29 6.44 13.16 -8.22
N HIS A 30 6.64 13.23 -9.54
CA HIS A 30 5.92 14.17 -10.42
C HIS A 30 4.70 13.52 -11.10
N GLY A 31 4.30 12.31 -10.70
CA GLY A 31 3.12 11.62 -11.23
C GLY A 31 3.24 11.06 -12.66
N LYS A 32 4.34 11.32 -13.39
CA LYS A 32 4.46 11.00 -14.82
C LYS A 32 4.70 9.53 -15.15
N HIS A 33 5.44 8.82 -14.28
CA HIS A 33 5.84 7.43 -14.54
C HIS A 33 5.43 6.54 -13.39
N ILE A 34 4.94 5.34 -13.71
CA ILE A 34 4.70 4.27 -12.75
C ILE A 34 5.82 3.25 -12.92
N TYR A 35 6.49 2.93 -11.83
CA TYR A 35 7.56 1.95 -11.80
C TYR A 35 7.08 0.67 -11.13
N ASP A 36 7.46 -0.46 -11.70
CA ASP A 36 7.26 -1.76 -11.08
C ASP A 36 8.40 -2.01 -10.10
N VAL A 37 8.03 -2.44 -8.91
CA VAL A 37 8.94 -2.72 -7.80
C VAL A 37 8.70 -4.14 -7.32
N HIS A 38 9.77 -4.90 -7.24
CA HIS A 38 9.76 -6.26 -6.70
C HIS A 38 10.71 -6.33 -5.52
N LEU A 39 10.23 -6.76 -4.37
CA LEU A 39 11.04 -7.00 -3.17
C LEU A 39 11.00 -8.48 -2.82
N GLU A 40 12.11 -9.00 -2.31
CA GLU A 40 12.21 -10.35 -1.75
C GLU A 40 12.41 -10.22 -0.24
N LEU A 41 11.57 -10.92 0.53
CA LEU A 41 11.64 -11.03 1.98
C LEU A 41 12.40 -12.30 2.39
N ALA A 42 12.97 -12.26 3.59
CA ALA A 42 13.47 -13.44 4.26
C ALA A 42 12.31 -14.35 4.69
N ALA A 43 12.49 -15.67 4.57
CA ALA A 43 11.48 -16.61 5.02
C ALA A 43 11.26 -16.48 6.54
N GLY A 44 10.01 -16.25 6.96
CA GLY A 44 9.63 -16.15 8.37
C GLY A 44 9.87 -14.79 9.03
N GLU A 45 10.53 -13.84 8.36
CA GLU A 45 10.75 -12.48 8.86
C GLU A 45 10.27 -11.44 7.85
N ARG A 46 9.68 -10.34 8.29
CA ARG A 46 9.37 -9.18 7.42
C ARG A 46 10.62 -8.36 7.05
N ARG A 47 11.77 -9.03 6.89
CA ARG A 47 13.04 -8.41 6.52
C ARG A 47 13.26 -8.49 5.02
N ILE A 48 13.47 -7.35 4.38
CA ILE A 48 13.74 -7.29 2.94
C ILE A 48 15.20 -7.67 2.67
N LEU A 49 15.40 -8.67 1.82
CA LEU A 49 16.71 -9.17 1.39
C LEU A 49 17.19 -8.48 0.12
N LYS A 50 16.32 -8.42 -0.89
CA LYS A 50 16.64 -7.87 -2.21
C LYS A 50 15.47 -7.05 -2.74
N GLY A 51 15.77 -6.16 -3.67
CA GLY A 51 14.76 -5.38 -4.34
C GLY A 51 15.21 -4.90 -5.71
N LYS A 52 14.28 -4.95 -6.66
CA LYS A 52 14.44 -4.47 -8.03
C LYS A 52 13.35 -3.46 -8.35
N CYS A 53 13.69 -2.43 -9.12
CA CYS A 53 12.74 -1.45 -9.61
C CYS A 53 13.01 -1.17 -11.09
N SER A 54 11.96 -0.91 -11.87
CA SER A 54 12.09 -0.56 -13.30
C SER A 54 12.67 0.85 -13.54
N CYS A 55 12.95 1.64 -12.50
CA CYS A 55 13.59 2.94 -12.66
C CYS A 55 15.11 2.82 -12.95
N ARG A 56 15.72 3.90 -13.44
CA ARG A 56 17.16 3.97 -13.77
C ARG A 56 18.10 3.50 -12.64
N TYR A 57 17.73 3.73 -11.37
CA TYR A 57 18.55 3.36 -10.22
C TYR A 57 18.41 1.89 -9.83
N GLY A 58 17.35 1.20 -10.27
CA GLY A 58 17.25 -0.26 -10.39
C GLY A 58 17.24 -1.11 -9.12
N ILE A 59 18.01 -0.76 -8.09
CA ILE A 59 18.37 -1.62 -6.97
C ILE A 59 17.95 -1.03 -5.63
N ILE A 60 17.74 -1.93 -4.67
CA ILE A 60 17.51 -1.59 -3.26
C ILE A 60 18.72 -0.83 -2.67
N GLY A 61 18.48 0.17 -1.82
CA GLY A 61 19.50 1.05 -1.23
C GLY A 61 19.66 2.39 -1.95
N ASP A 62 19.62 2.38 -3.28
CA ASP A 62 19.73 3.61 -4.10
C ASP A 62 18.40 4.08 -4.68
N CYS A 63 17.48 3.15 -4.95
CA CYS A 63 16.17 3.47 -5.47
C CYS A 63 15.23 4.03 -4.40
N LYS A 64 14.75 5.27 -4.60
CA LYS A 64 13.73 5.89 -3.74
C LYS A 64 12.38 5.17 -3.78
N ASN A 65 12.03 4.52 -4.90
CA ASN A 65 10.79 3.77 -5.04
C ASN A 65 10.83 2.47 -4.23
N CYS A 66 11.94 1.70 -4.31
CA CYS A 66 12.15 0.54 -3.45
C CYS A 66 12.07 0.90 -1.96
N ALA A 67 12.67 2.02 -1.57
CA ALA A 67 12.61 2.49 -0.19
C ALA A 67 11.19 2.90 0.24
N ALA A 68 10.38 3.46 -0.67
CA ALA A 68 8.99 3.80 -0.38
C ALA A 68 8.13 2.54 -0.19
N VAL A 69 8.29 1.53 -1.05
CA VAL A 69 7.60 0.24 -0.92
C VAL A 69 8.06 -0.49 0.35
N ALA A 70 9.35 -0.45 0.67
CA ALA A 70 9.87 -1.01 1.91
C ALA A 70 9.24 -0.37 3.15
N LEU A 71 9.06 0.96 3.14
CA LEU A 71 8.35 1.66 4.22
C LEU A 71 6.88 1.27 4.28
N TYR A 72 6.21 1.14 3.14
CA TYR A 72 4.83 0.67 3.05
C TYR A 72 4.69 -0.70 3.69
N VAL A 73 5.49 -1.69 3.29
CA VAL A 73 5.42 -3.07 3.81
C VAL A 73 5.63 -3.13 5.33
N ASN A 74 6.45 -2.25 5.89
CA ASN A 74 6.77 -2.26 7.32
C ASN A 74 5.83 -1.43 8.20
N ARG A 75 5.06 -0.51 7.62
CA ARG A 75 4.30 0.50 8.39
C ARG A 75 2.84 0.62 7.99
N HIS A 76 2.50 0.15 6.81
CA HIS A 76 1.14 0.22 6.34
C HIS A 76 0.32 -0.85 7.05
N GLU A 77 -0.61 -0.41 7.88
CA GLU A 77 -1.65 -1.23 8.46
C GLU A 77 -2.95 -0.89 7.74
N ASP A 78 -3.52 -1.86 7.02
CA ASP A 78 -4.88 -1.72 6.50
C ASP A 78 -5.86 -1.95 7.66
N ALA A 79 -6.69 -0.95 7.94
CA ALA A 79 -7.80 -1.10 8.85
C ALA A 79 -8.79 -2.12 8.25
N SER A 80 -8.88 -3.30 8.86
CA SER A 80 -9.85 -4.32 8.45
C SER A 80 -11.23 -4.02 9.04
N CYS A 81 -12.26 -4.75 8.62
CA CYS A 81 -13.59 -4.69 9.21
C CYS A 81 -13.60 -4.94 10.74
N THR A 82 -12.52 -5.48 11.31
CA THR A 82 -12.35 -5.72 12.75
C THR A 82 -11.44 -4.71 13.44
N SER A 83 -10.79 -3.80 12.69
CA SER A 83 -9.96 -2.73 13.25
C SER A 83 -10.78 -1.55 13.76
N GLY A 84 -12.04 -1.44 13.34
CA GLY A 84 -13.00 -0.50 13.91
C GLY A 84 -13.45 -0.92 15.31
N PRO A 85 -13.92 0.02 16.15
CA PRO A 85 -14.47 -0.33 17.46
C PRO A 85 -15.61 -1.33 17.29
N GLN A 86 -15.48 -2.51 17.93
CA GLN A 86 -16.50 -3.55 17.91
C GLN A 86 -17.84 -2.98 18.43
N ALA A 87 -18.84 -2.94 17.56
CA ALA A 87 -20.19 -2.45 17.87
C ALA A 87 -21.16 -3.61 18.11
N TRP A 88 -20.77 -4.58 18.95
CA TRP A 88 -21.68 -5.65 19.37
C TRP A 88 -22.86 -5.02 20.13
N GLY A 89 -24.09 -5.31 19.71
CA GLY A 89 -25.30 -4.83 20.38
C GLY A 89 -25.68 -3.37 20.14
N LYS A 90 -25.04 -2.65 19.20
CA LYS A 90 -25.54 -1.33 18.74
C LYS A 90 -26.45 -1.53 17.53
N PRO A 91 -27.78 -1.36 17.64
CA PRO A 91 -28.62 -1.29 16.46
C PRO A 91 -28.17 -0.11 15.60
N SER A 92 -28.01 -0.34 14.30
CA SER A 92 -27.82 0.74 13.33
C SER A 92 -29.04 1.66 13.39
N ASN A 93 -28.87 2.92 13.81
CA ASN A 93 -29.96 3.90 13.79
C ASN A 93 -30.52 4.00 12.35
N PRO A 94 -31.75 3.54 12.05
CA PRO A 94 -32.39 3.82 10.79
C PRO A 94 -32.99 5.23 10.91
N GLY A 95 -32.11 6.22 10.83
CA GLY A 95 -32.42 7.59 11.24
C GLY A 95 -31.95 8.68 10.29
N ILE A 96 -31.72 8.40 9.01
CA ILE A 96 -31.61 9.44 7.97
C ILE A 96 -32.33 8.93 6.71
N LYS A 97 -33.51 9.50 6.44
CA LYS A 97 -34.23 9.36 5.17
C LYS A 97 -33.56 10.29 4.15
N GLU A 98 -32.59 9.82 3.38
CA GLU A 98 -32.28 10.46 2.10
C GLU A 98 -33.31 9.98 1.07
N LYS A 99 -34.29 10.84 0.78
CA LYS A 99 -35.23 10.65 -0.31
C LYS A 99 -34.46 10.70 -1.63
N LEU A 100 -34.23 9.54 -2.26
CA LEU A 100 -33.96 9.48 -3.69
C LEU A 100 -35.28 9.71 -4.43
N SER A 101 -35.47 10.92 -4.95
CA SER A 101 -36.52 11.22 -5.93
C SER A 101 -36.15 10.58 -7.27
N ILE A 102 -36.85 9.52 -7.65
CA ILE A 102 -36.90 9.06 -9.04
C ILE A 102 -37.96 9.94 -9.72
N GLY A 103 -37.51 10.82 -10.61
CA GLY A 103 -38.37 11.58 -11.51
C GLY A 103 -39.00 10.68 -12.56
N GLU A 104 -40.18 11.12 -13.02
CA GLU A 104 -41.16 10.47 -13.93
C GLU A 104 -40.59 9.88 -15.22
#